data_AF-A0A6I8Q576-F1
#
_entry.id   AF-A0A6I8Q576-F1
#
_cell.length_a   1.000
_cell.length_b   1.000
_cell.length_c   1.000
_cell.angle_alpha   90.00
_cell.angle_beta   90.00
_cell.angle_gamma   90.00
#
_symmetry.space_group_name_H-M   'P 1'
#
loop_
_entity.id
_entity.type
_entity.pdbx_description
1 polymer ?
#
loop_
_entity_poly.entity_id
_entity_poly.type
_entity_poly.pdbx_seq_one_letter_code
_entity_poly.pdbx_strand_id
1 'polypeptide(L)'
;MRSQVLYLAEDSLATMEPGTHHCEAECSNTYRYVLAGEMEGSDDDDGVPQLSSHALAALQEFYAEQQQQETLKLGPEYDKFSVGSVEEDWQLSQFWYSDETALSLAKEVIEVCGENGRIACISAPSIYQKVRGLARESLHVQLLEYDQRFAIYGDDFVFYDYNEPLKLPESLEQSSFDIVIADPPYLSEECLRNTAQTIKYLSRGKIILCTGAIMEDLAAQILGLKICKFIPKHTRSLANEFRCYSNYELTLDRLA
;
A
#
# COMPACT_ATOMS: atom_id res chain seq x y z
N MET A 1 -7.47 29.59 24.16
CA MET A 1 -6.62 30.71 23.69
C MET A 1 -5.21 30.18 23.47
N ARG A 2 -4.52 30.67 22.45
CA ARG A 2 -3.28 30.14 21.83
C ARG A 2 -2.18 29.61 22.77
N SER A 3 -1.56 28.51 22.34
CA SER A 3 -0.14 28.12 22.50
C SER A 3 0.09 27.09 21.37
N GLN A 4 0.89 27.24 20.31
CA GLN A 4 2.22 27.79 20.05
C GLN A 4 3.31 27.29 20.99
N VAL A 5 4.46 26.93 20.37
CA VAL A 5 5.82 26.72 20.89
C VAL A 5 6.21 25.25 21.07
N LEU A 6 7.34 24.70 20.57
CA LEU A 6 8.44 25.14 19.69
C LEU A 6 9.21 23.86 19.27
N TYR A 7 9.86 23.92 18.10
CA TYR A 7 10.89 22.98 17.65
C TYR A 7 12.12 23.02 18.56
N LEU A 8 12.80 21.88 18.74
CA LEU A 8 14.22 21.86 19.12
C LEU A 8 15.05 21.55 17.86
N ALA A 9 15.83 22.56 17.49
CA ALA A 9 16.97 22.47 16.60
C ALA A 9 18.20 22.09 17.43
N GLU A 10 19.11 21.31 16.86
CA GLU A 10 20.55 21.47 17.14
C GLU A 10 21.33 21.35 15.83
N ASP A 11 21.79 22.50 15.35
CA ASP A 11 22.98 22.64 14.51
C ASP A 11 24.21 22.35 15.37
N SER A 12 25.15 21.55 14.86
CA SER A 12 26.56 21.93 14.91
C SER A 12 27.41 21.17 13.91
N LEU A 13 27.97 21.97 13.01
CA LEU A 13 29.12 21.69 12.16
C LEU A 13 30.31 21.13 12.96
N ALA A 14 30.90 20.04 12.47
CA ALA A 14 32.30 19.72 12.73
C ALA A 14 32.97 19.31 11.42
N THR A 15 33.90 20.16 10.98
CA THR A 15 34.80 19.95 9.84
C THR A 15 35.85 18.88 10.11
N MET A 16 36.25 18.19 9.04
CA MET A 16 37.18 17.06 8.92
C MET A 16 38.60 17.33 9.46
N GLU A 17 39.31 16.26 9.84
CA GLU A 17 40.66 15.86 9.37
C GLU A 17 40.91 14.36 9.77
N PRO A 18 41.76 13.59 9.05
CA PRO A 18 41.68 12.13 9.01
C PRO A 18 42.74 11.41 9.87
N GLY A 19 42.36 10.28 10.47
CA GLY A 19 43.27 9.41 11.21
C GLY A 19 42.67 8.04 11.50
N THR A 20 43.30 7.01 10.94
CA THR A 20 43.00 5.59 11.06
C THR A 20 42.88 5.08 12.50
N HIS A 21 41.82 4.31 12.81
CA HIS A 21 41.91 2.96 13.42
C HIS A 21 40.52 2.31 13.54
N HIS A 22 40.46 1.02 13.20
CA HIS A 22 39.33 0.10 13.37
C HIS A 22 38.77 0.11 14.80
N CYS A 23 37.44 0.17 14.92
CA CYS A 23 36.68 -0.53 15.96
C CYS A 23 35.19 -0.52 15.59
N GLU A 24 34.62 -1.72 15.47
CA GLU A 24 33.19 -1.98 15.35
C GLU A 24 32.44 -1.42 16.57
N ALA A 25 31.29 -0.79 16.34
CA ALA A 25 30.37 -0.44 17.41
C ALA A 25 28.93 -0.65 16.91
N GLU A 26 28.38 -1.80 17.29
CA GLU A 26 26.95 -2.11 17.30
C GLU A 26 26.22 -1.06 18.14
N CYS A 27 25.29 -0.31 17.53
CA CYS A 27 24.46 0.64 18.27
C CYS A 27 23.19 -0.09 18.76
N SER A 28 23.27 -0.67 19.95
CA SER A 28 22.11 -1.13 20.72
C SER A 28 21.53 0.06 21.50
N ASN A 29 20.44 0.65 20.99
CA ASN A 29 19.72 1.70 21.72
C ASN A 29 18.94 1.10 22.89
N THR A 30 19.55 1.08 24.07
CA THR A 30 18.87 0.78 25.34
C THR A 30 18.35 2.08 25.96
N TYR A 31 17.05 2.33 25.87
CA TYR A 31 16.41 3.45 26.57
C TYR A 31 16.34 3.15 28.08
N ARG A 32 17.12 3.89 28.88
CA ARG A 32 17.02 3.88 30.34
C ARG A 32 16.05 4.97 30.78
N TYR A 33 14.91 4.59 31.33
CA TYR A 33 14.01 5.51 32.03
C TYR A 33 14.58 5.80 33.44
N VAL A 34 14.72 7.09 33.78
CA VAL A 34 15.09 7.56 35.12
C VAL A 34 13.80 7.78 35.92
N LEU A 35 13.64 7.04 37.01
CA LEU A 35 12.61 7.26 38.02
C LEU A 35 12.91 8.55 38.79
N ALA A 36 11.99 9.50 38.76
CA ALA A 36 12.02 10.67 39.62
C ALA A 36 10.69 10.81 40.38
N GLY A 37 10.79 10.72 41.70
CA GLY A 37 10.01 11.52 42.65
C GLY A 37 8.62 11.01 43.04
N GLU A 38 8.53 10.47 44.25
CA GLU A 38 7.29 10.32 45.02
C GLU A 38 6.67 11.71 45.32
N MET A 39 5.38 11.86 45.05
CA MET A 39 4.47 12.80 45.74
C MET A 39 3.06 12.19 45.75
N GLU A 40 2.58 11.88 46.95
CA GLU A 40 1.22 11.40 47.20
C GLU A 40 0.18 12.54 47.08
N GLY A 41 -0.97 12.21 46.49
CA GLY A 41 -2.28 12.69 46.94
C GLY A 41 -3.15 13.47 45.94
N SER A 42 -3.97 12.75 45.16
CA SER A 42 -5.44 12.92 45.12
C SER A 42 -6.09 11.89 44.18
N ASP A 43 -7.05 11.12 44.71
CA ASP A 43 -7.92 10.19 43.98
C ASP A 43 -8.64 10.87 42.79
N ASP A 44 -8.40 10.35 41.59
CA ASP A 44 -9.39 10.26 40.51
C ASP A 44 -9.03 9.01 39.66
N ASP A 45 -9.83 7.97 39.84
CA ASP A 45 -9.78 6.68 39.16
C ASP A 45 -10.30 6.82 37.72
N ASP A 46 -9.38 7.07 36.78
CA ASP A 46 -9.56 6.74 35.36
C ASP A 46 -8.38 5.84 34.93
N GLY A 47 -8.31 4.67 35.56
CA GLY A 47 -7.36 3.62 35.21
C GLY A 47 -7.66 3.06 33.81
N VAL A 48 -6.72 3.23 32.89
CA VAL A 48 -6.70 2.51 31.61
C VAL A 48 -6.92 1.01 31.88
N PRO A 49 -7.91 0.33 31.25
CA PRO A 49 -8.18 -1.07 31.55
C PRO A 49 -6.93 -1.92 31.26
N GLN A 50 -6.29 -2.45 32.30
CA GLN A 50 -5.16 -3.36 32.15
C GLN A 50 -5.69 -4.80 32.05
N LEU A 51 -5.29 -5.49 30.97
CA LEU A 51 -5.57 -6.92 30.83
C LEU A 51 -4.95 -7.67 32.01
N SER A 52 -5.70 -8.63 32.57
CA SER A 52 -5.13 -9.52 33.59
C SER A 52 -3.92 -10.26 33.03
N SER A 53 -2.95 -10.59 33.89
CA SER A 53 -1.77 -11.39 33.50
C SER A 53 -2.15 -12.70 32.82
N HIS A 54 -3.28 -13.28 33.21
CA HIS A 54 -3.83 -14.49 32.62
C HIS A 54 -4.38 -14.26 31.19
N ALA A 55 -5.08 -13.14 30.97
CA ALA A 55 -5.56 -12.76 29.64
C ALA A 55 -4.40 -12.44 28.67
N LEU A 56 -3.35 -11.79 29.15
CA LEU A 56 -2.13 -11.52 28.37
C LEU A 56 -1.41 -12.81 27.97
N ALA A 57 -1.28 -13.77 28.90
CA ALA A 57 -0.67 -15.07 28.62
C ALA A 57 -1.48 -15.85 27.56
N ALA A 58 -2.82 -15.87 27.69
CA ALA A 58 -3.69 -16.53 26.71
C ALA A 58 -3.62 -15.87 25.32
N LEU A 59 -3.51 -14.53 25.25
CA LEU A 59 -3.30 -13.80 24.00
C LEU A 59 -1.95 -14.13 23.36
N GLN A 60 -0.87 -14.18 24.15
CA GLN A 60 0.46 -14.55 23.66
C GLN A 60 0.49 -15.99 23.13
N GLU A 61 -0.16 -16.92 23.81
CA GLU A 61 -0.29 -18.31 23.38
C GLU A 61 -1.08 -18.41 22.08
N PHE A 62 -2.20 -17.68 21.96
CA PHE A 62 -2.97 -17.60 20.72
C PHE A 62 -2.16 -17.03 19.53
N TYR A 63 -1.37 -15.97 19.74
CA TYR A 63 -0.50 -15.43 18.69
C TYR A 63 0.61 -16.39 18.29
N ALA A 64 1.19 -17.14 19.25
CA ALA A 64 2.20 -18.14 18.97
C ALA A 64 1.62 -19.33 18.17
N GLU A 65 0.41 -19.77 18.50
CA GLU A 65 -0.31 -20.81 17.75
C GLU A 65 -0.62 -20.38 16.32
N GLN A 66 -1.03 -19.11 16.12
CA GLN A 66 -1.27 -18.56 14.77
C GLN A 66 0.02 -18.51 13.93
N GLN A 67 1.13 -18.00 14.49
CA GLN A 67 2.42 -17.98 13.80
C GLN A 67 2.91 -19.40 13.45
N GLN A 68 2.69 -20.37 14.35
CA GLN A 68 3.09 -21.75 14.10
C GLN A 68 2.22 -22.41 13.02
N GLN A 69 0.92 -22.11 12.98
CA GLN A 69 0.03 -22.55 11.89
C GLN A 69 0.36 -21.91 10.55
N GLU A 70 0.74 -20.64 10.51
CA GLU A 70 1.24 -19.96 9.31
C GLU A 70 2.54 -20.60 8.81
N THR A 71 3.47 -20.88 9.73
CA THR A 71 4.75 -21.55 9.42
C THR A 71 4.56 -22.99 8.91
N LEU A 72 3.51 -23.68 9.36
CA LEU A 72 3.18 -25.04 8.89
C LEU A 72 2.46 -25.04 7.53
N LYS A 73 1.79 -23.94 7.15
CA LYS A 73 1.22 -23.79 5.79
C LYS A 73 2.31 -23.56 4.75
N LEU A 74 3.47 -23.00 5.14
CA LEU A 74 4.70 -22.82 4.36
C LEU A 74 5.42 -24.13 4.00
N GLY A 75 4.81 -24.93 3.11
CA GLY A 75 5.51 -26.01 2.40
C GLY A 75 6.53 -25.48 1.36
N PRO A 76 7.50 -26.31 0.93
CA PRO A 76 8.60 -25.90 0.04
C PRO A 76 8.19 -25.55 -1.40
N GLU A 77 6.89 -25.56 -1.72
CA GLU A 77 6.31 -25.17 -3.00
C GLU A 77 5.36 -23.97 -2.79
N TYR A 78 5.84 -22.95 -2.09
CA TYR A 78 5.10 -21.71 -1.86
C TYR A 78 5.03 -20.92 -3.17
N ASP A 79 3.89 -21.02 -3.87
CA ASP A 79 3.57 -20.09 -4.94
C ASP A 79 3.34 -18.71 -4.31
N LYS A 80 4.42 -17.94 -4.26
CA LYS A 80 4.50 -16.58 -3.70
C LYS A 80 3.40 -15.64 -4.22
N PHE A 81 2.74 -15.99 -5.33
CA PHE A 81 1.72 -15.21 -6.00
C PHE A 81 0.30 -15.79 -5.85
N SER A 82 0.08 -16.79 -4.99
CA SER A 82 -1.27 -17.30 -4.74
C SER A 82 -2.18 -16.24 -4.09
N VAL A 83 -3.37 -16.05 -4.66
CA VAL A 83 -4.41 -15.17 -4.15
C VAL A 83 -4.76 -15.57 -2.70
N GLY A 84 -4.59 -14.63 -1.76
CA GLY A 84 -4.96 -14.84 -0.35
C GLY A 84 -3.82 -15.10 0.63
N SER A 85 -2.55 -15.03 0.22
CA SER A 85 -1.42 -15.10 1.16
C SER A 85 -1.35 -13.90 2.13
N VAL A 86 -2.02 -12.80 1.80
CA VAL A 86 -2.17 -11.61 2.64
C VAL A 86 -3.67 -11.36 2.84
N GLU A 87 -4.14 -11.44 4.09
CA GLU A 87 -5.54 -11.16 4.45
C GLU A 87 -5.83 -9.66 4.43
N GLU A 88 -7.10 -9.29 4.16
CA GLU A 88 -7.57 -7.89 4.17
C GLU A 88 -7.32 -7.23 5.53
N ASP A 89 -6.63 -6.09 5.53
CA ASP A 89 -6.55 -5.19 6.67
C ASP A 89 -7.53 -4.02 6.51
N TRP A 90 -8.57 -4.03 7.35
CA TRP A 90 -9.63 -3.02 7.33
C TRP A 90 -9.14 -1.66 7.81
N GLN A 91 -8.08 -1.61 8.61
CA GLN A 91 -7.46 -0.35 9.04
C GLN A 91 -6.78 0.36 7.87
N LEU A 92 -6.28 -0.42 6.91
CA LEU A 92 -5.71 0.07 5.65
C LEU A 92 -6.75 0.28 4.56
N SER A 93 -8.05 0.06 4.85
CA SER A 93 -9.14 0.11 3.88
C SER A 93 -8.93 -0.83 2.68
N GLN A 94 -8.40 -2.02 2.95
CA GLN A 94 -8.20 -3.06 1.94
C GLN A 94 -9.49 -3.84 1.70
N PHE A 95 -9.95 -3.82 0.45
CA PHE A 95 -11.09 -4.62 -0.01
C PHE A 95 -10.70 -5.34 -1.30
N TRP A 96 -10.74 -6.68 -1.29
CA TRP A 96 -10.31 -7.44 -2.45
C TRP A 96 -11.40 -7.51 -3.52
N TYR A 97 -11.02 -7.23 -4.76
CA TYR A 97 -11.85 -7.55 -5.92
C TYR A 97 -12.21 -9.03 -5.94
N SER A 98 -13.38 -9.35 -6.51
CA SER A 98 -13.72 -10.72 -6.84
C SER A 98 -12.70 -11.29 -7.82
N ASP A 99 -12.52 -12.61 -7.81
CA ASP A 99 -11.59 -13.28 -8.72
C ASP A 99 -11.83 -12.90 -10.19
N GLU A 100 -13.10 -12.88 -10.60
CA GLU A 100 -13.55 -12.46 -11.93
C GLU A 100 -13.17 -11.02 -12.27
N THR A 101 -13.34 -10.08 -11.32
CA THR A 101 -13.01 -8.67 -11.52
C THR A 101 -11.50 -8.48 -11.67
N ALA A 102 -10.72 -9.03 -10.74
CA ALA A 102 -9.27 -8.94 -10.77
C ALA A 102 -8.70 -9.59 -12.04
N LEU A 103 -9.24 -10.75 -12.45
CA LEU A 103 -8.83 -11.45 -13.66
C LEU A 103 -9.15 -10.64 -14.94
N SER A 104 -10.32 -10.01 -14.99
CA SER A 104 -10.74 -9.21 -16.15
C SER A 104 -9.87 -7.97 -16.32
N LEU A 105 -9.61 -7.24 -15.23
CA LEU A 105 -8.73 -6.08 -15.23
C LEU A 105 -7.28 -6.48 -15.55
N ALA A 106 -6.79 -7.60 -15.02
CA ALA A 106 -5.45 -8.10 -15.34
C ALA A 106 -5.28 -8.41 -16.84
N LYS A 107 -6.25 -9.07 -17.46
CA LYS A 107 -6.23 -9.35 -18.90
C LYS A 107 -6.23 -8.06 -19.72
N GLU A 108 -7.08 -7.12 -19.35
CA GLU A 108 -7.16 -5.80 -20.01
C GLU A 108 -5.80 -5.08 -19.94
N VAL A 109 -5.17 -4.96 -18.76
CA VAL A 109 -3.89 -4.24 -18.66
C VAL A 109 -2.77 -4.96 -19.40
N ILE A 110 -2.73 -6.30 -19.41
CA ILE A 110 -1.74 -7.08 -20.16
C ILE A 110 -1.90 -6.87 -21.66
N GLU A 111 -3.14 -6.96 -22.18
CA GLU A 111 -3.43 -6.78 -23.60
C GLU A 111 -3.06 -5.36 -24.07
N VAL A 112 -3.44 -4.36 -23.27
CA VAL A 112 -3.24 -2.94 -23.58
C VAL A 112 -1.77 -2.52 -23.49
N CYS A 113 -1.01 -3.15 -22.60
CA CYS A 113 0.43 -2.93 -22.43
C CYS A 113 1.24 -3.47 -23.61
N GLY A 114 0.82 -4.60 -24.20
CA GLY A 114 1.51 -5.23 -25.32
C GLY A 114 2.78 -5.98 -24.89
N GLU A 115 3.67 -6.27 -25.84
CA GLU A 115 4.91 -7.01 -25.54
C GLU A 115 6.01 -6.08 -25.01
N ASN A 116 6.79 -6.57 -24.03
CA ASN A 116 7.89 -5.82 -23.39
C ASN A 116 7.48 -4.49 -22.71
N GLY A 117 6.22 -4.35 -22.35
CA GLY A 117 5.69 -3.14 -21.72
C GLY A 117 5.80 -3.13 -20.19
N ARG A 118 5.51 -1.96 -19.61
CA ARG A 118 5.59 -1.67 -18.17
C ARG A 118 4.21 -1.38 -17.59
N ILE A 119 3.82 -2.14 -16.55
CA ILE A 119 2.54 -2.03 -15.83
C ILE A 119 2.81 -1.56 -14.39
N ALA A 120 2.12 -0.51 -13.94
CA ALA A 120 2.12 -0.11 -12.53
C ALA A 120 0.75 -0.39 -11.92
N CYS A 121 0.72 -1.10 -10.80
CA CYS A 121 -0.45 -1.32 -9.97
C CYS A 121 -0.29 -0.48 -8.69
N ILE A 122 -1.11 0.56 -8.51
CA ILE A 122 -1.06 1.45 -7.34
C ILE A 122 -2.21 1.09 -6.40
N SER A 123 -1.88 0.67 -5.17
CA SER A 123 -2.86 0.22 -4.16
C SER A 123 -3.82 -0.86 -4.66
N ALA A 124 -3.38 -1.65 -5.66
CA ALA A 124 -4.20 -2.63 -6.36
C ALA A 124 -3.60 -4.07 -6.28
N PRO A 125 -3.34 -4.60 -5.08
CA PRO A 125 -2.60 -5.87 -4.92
C PRO A 125 -3.33 -7.09 -5.52
N SER A 126 -4.67 -7.12 -5.44
CA SER A 126 -5.47 -8.23 -6.00
C SER A 126 -5.36 -8.30 -7.54
N ILE A 127 -5.26 -7.15 -8.21
CA ILE A 127 -5.03 -7.07 -9.65
C ILE A 127 -3.58 -7.46 -9.97
N TYR A 128 -2.61 -6.93 -9.22
CA TYR A 128 -1.19 -7.29 -9.37
C TYR A 128 -0.96 -8.81 -9.33
N GLN A 129 -1.57 -9.51 -8.36
CA GLN A 129 -1.46 -10.97 -8.26
C GLN A 129 -1.93 -11.67 -9.54
N LYS A 130 -3.06 -11.23 -10.11
CA LYS A 130 -3.57 -11.77 -11.38
C LYS A 130 -2.69 -11.41 -12.56
N VAL A 131 -2.15 -10.20 -12.60
CA VAL A 131 -1.20 -9.78 -13.64
C VAL A 131 0.04 -10.66 -13.58
N ARG A 132 0.67 -10.85 -12.42
CA ARG A 132 1.86 -11.70 -12.27
C ARG A 132 1.62 -13.16 -12.63
N GLY A 133 0.45 -13.71 -12.30
CA GLY A 133 0.09 -15.08 -12.67
C GLY A 133 -0.15 -15.31 -14.17
N LEU A 134 -0.42 -14.23 -14.94
CA LEU A 134 -0.71 -14.30 -16.37
C LEU A 134 0.40 -13.71 -17.26
N ALA A 135 1.22 -12.82 -16.70
CA ALA A 135 2.22 -12.07 -17.42
C ALA A 135 3.34 -12.98 -17.93
N ARG A 136 3.81 -12.69 -19.14
CA ARG A 136 5.03 -13.29 -19.68
C ARG A 136 6.24 -12.64 -18.99
N GLU A 137 7.39 -13.34 -18.98
CA GLU A 137 8.65 -12.82 -18.43
C GLU A 137 9.10 -11.48 -19.06
N SER A 138 8.61 -11.16 -20.25
CA SER A 138 8.89 -9.89 -20.93
C SER A 138 8.20 -8.67 -20.32
N LEU A 139 7.15 -8.84 -19.51
CA LEU A 139 6.44 -7.73 -18.89
C LEU A 139 7.08 -7.33 -17.57
N HIS A 140 7.29 -6.02 -17.40
CA HIS A 140 7.74 -5.47 -16.13
C HIS A 140 6.53 -4.94 -15.36
N VAL A 141 6.31 -5.48 -14.15
CA VAL A 141 5.12 -5.20 -13.35
C VAL A 141 5.57 -4.72 -11.97
N GLN A 142 5.06 -3.57 -11.54
CA GLN A 142 5.38 -2.98 -10.24
C GLN A 142 4.11 -2.80 -9.41
N LEU A 143 4.15 -3.19 -8.15
CA LEU A 143 3.12 -2.94 -7.14
C LEU A 143 3.61 -1.83 -6.21
N LEU A 144 2.90 -0.70 -6.23
CA LEU A 144 3.05 0.36 -5.25
C LEU A 144 2.01 0.12 -4.15
N GLU A 145 2.44 -0.23 -2.94
CA GLU A 145 1.52 -0.45 -1.81
C GLU A 145 2.08 0.05 -0.48
N TYR A 146 1.18 0.49 0.40
CA TYR A 146 1.49 0.87 1.77
C TYR A 146 1.73 -0.35 2.67
N ASP A 147 0.97 -1.44 2.48
CA ASP A 147 1.10 -2.64 3.30
C ASP A 147 2.41 -3.39 3.04
N GLN A 148 3.33 -3.30 4.00
CA GLN A 148 4.65 -3.93 3.93
C GLN A 148 4.60 -5.46 3.88
N ARG A 149 3.46 -6.11 4.16
CA ARG A 149 3.31 -7.56 3.96
C ARG A 149 3.50 -7.95 2.49
N PHE A 150 3.24 -7.04 1.55
CA PHE A 150 3.51 -7.27 0.13
C PHE A 150 5.00 -7.13 -0.25
N ALA A 151 5.88 -6.71 0.67
CA ALA A 151 7.34 -6.73 0.46
C ALA A 151 7.88 -8.13 0.16
N ILE A 152 7.09 -9.18 0.43
CA ILE A 152 7.40 -10.52 -0.05
C ILE A 152 7.74 -10.48 -1.54
N TYR A 153 7.05 -9.70 -2.38
CA TYR A 153 7.25 -9.67 -3.84
C TYR A 153 8.64 -9.19 -4.30
N GLY A 154 9.49 -8.68 -3.41
CA GLY A 154 10.87 -8.32 -3.74
C GLY A 154 10.92 -7.10 -4.67
N ASP A 155 11.66 -7.21 -5.77
CA ASP A 155 11.92 -6.09 -6.69
C ASP A 155 10.66 -5.53 -7.38
N ASP A 156 9.58 -6.30 -7.41
CA ASP A 156 8.27 -5.86 -7.92
C ASP A 156 7.52 -4.97 -6.92
N PHE A 157 7.90 -4.93 -5.65
CA PHE A 157 7.22 -4.17 -4.60
C PHE A 157 7.92 -2.83 -4.34
N VAL A 158 7.13 -1.78 -4.26
CA VAL A 158 7.53 -0.45 -3.84
C VAL A 158 6.63 -0.02 -2.69
N PHE A 159 7.23 0.27 -1.53
CA PHE A 159 6.50 0.91 -0.44
C PHE A 159 6.01 2.28 -0.90
N TYR A 160 4.71 2.51 -0.80
CA TYR A 160 4.04 3.71 -1.30
C TYR A 160 3.07 4.27 -0.27
N ASP A 161 3.31 5.52 0.13
CA ASP A 161 2.39 6.30 0.95
C ASP A 161 1.82 7.44 0.11
N TYR A 162 0.50 7.44 -0.08
CA TYR A 162 -0.16 8.50 -0.84
C TYR A 162 -0.04 9.88 -0.15
N ASN A 163 0.34 9.97 1.12
CA ASN A 163 0.63 11.25 1.78
C ASN A 163 1.96 11.86 1.27
N GLU A 164 2.86 11.04 0.74
CA GLU A 164 4.12 11.43 0.12
C GLU A 164 4.19 10.94 -1.34
N PRO A 165 3.27 11.36 -2.25
CA PRO A 165 2.99 10.67 -3.51
C PRO A 165 4.17 10.58 -4.49
N LEU A 166 5.13 11.51 -4.40
CA LEU A 166 6.32 11.54 -5.26
C LEU A 166 7.60 11.07 -4.54
N LYS A 167 7.49 10.52 -3.33
CA LYS A 167 8.59 9.84 -2.62
C LYS A 167 8.74 8.42 -3.17
N LEU A 168 9.08 8.35 -4.45
CA LEU A 168 9.29 7.12 -5.19
C LEU A 168 10.79 6.84 -5.30
N PRO A 169 11.20 5.56 -5.37
CA PRO A 169 12.60 5.22 -5.61
C PRO A 169 13.04 5.70 -7.00
N GLU A 170 14.34 6.00 -7.15
CA GLU A 170 14.93 6.50 -8.42
C GLU A 170 14.73 5.55 -9.61
N SER A 171 14.49 4.25 -9.35
CA SER A 171 14.19 3.24 -10.37
C SER A 171 12.84 3.48 -11.08
N LEU A 172 11.92 4.22 -10.46
CA LEU A 172 10.63 4.58 -11.04
C LEU A 172 10.76 5.91 -11.78
N GLU A 173 11.31 5.85 -12.99
CA GLU A 173 11.45 7.02 -13.86
C GLU A 173 10.09 7.64 -14.26
N GLN A 174 10.08 8.95 -14.47
CA GLN A 174 8.92 9.68 -14.96
C GLN A 174 8.46 9.16 -16.34
N SER A 175 7.15 9.01 -16.52
CA SER A 175 6.50 8.56 -17.76
C SER A 175 7.13 7.27 -18.31
N SER A 176 7.38 6.31 -17.42
CA SER A 176 8.02 5.04 -17.76
C SER A 176 7.03 3.88 -17.91
N PHE A 177 5.78 4.02 -17.45
CA PHE A 177 4.79 2.95 -17.49
C PHE A 177 3.80 3.13 -18.64
N ASP A 178 3.62 2.09 -19.45
CA ASP A 178 2.71 2.10 -20.61
C ASP A 178 1.23 2.10 -20.17
N ILE A 179 0.95 1.49 -19.02
CA ILE A 179 -0.34 1.56 -18.34
C ILE A 179 -0.17 1.62 -16.81
N VAL A 180 -0.97 2.48 -16.19
CA VAL A 180 -1.11 2.56 -14.74
C VAL A 180 -2.54 2.18 -14.37
N ILE A 181 -2.70 1.21 -13.47
CA ILE A 181 -3.96 0.88 -12.84
C ILE A 181 -3.89 1.24 -11.35
N ALA A 182 -4.89 1.95 -10.85
CA ALA A 182 -4.91 2.44 -9.48
C ALA A 182 -6.25 2.13 -8.79
N ASP A 183 -6.17 1.85 -7.49
CA ASP A 183 -7.31 1.66 -6.60
C ASP A 183 -7.03 2.34 -5.23
N PRO A 184 -7.19 3.67 -5.13
CA PRO A 184 -6.82 4.41 -3.92
C PRO A 184 -7.64 3.94 -2.70
N PRO A 185 -7.02 3.84 -1.50
CA PRO A 185 -7.64 3.20 -0.33
C PRO A 185 -8.83 3.97 0.26
N TYR A 186 -8.94 5.28 0.00
CA TYR A 186 -9.93 6.14 0.63
C TYR A 186 -10.73 6.95 -0.39
N LEU A 187 -12.03 7.11 -0.12
CA LEU A 187 -12.95 7.94 -0.90
C LEU A 187 -12.90 9.41 -0.47
N SER A 188 -11.69 9.98 -0.45
CA SER A 188 -11.46 11.39 -0.11
C SER A 188 -10.77 12.12 -1.27
N GLU A 189 -11.07 13.41 -1.42
CA GLU A 189 -10.43 14.22 -2.46
C GLU A 189 -8.92 14.25 -2.33
N GLU A 190 -8.40 14.34 -1.12
CA GLU A 190 -6.96 14.36 -0.84
C GLU A 190 -6.28 13.07 -1.32
N CYS A 191 -6.84 11.90 -0.96
CA CYS A 191 -6.31 10.61 -1.38
C CYS A 191 -6.28 10.48 -2.90
N LEU A 192 -7.37 10.85 -3.58
CA LEU A 192 -7.43 10.80 -5.04
C LEU A 192 -6.49 11.83 -5.69
N ARG A 193 -6.38 13.05 -5.15
CA ARG A 193 -5.48 14.09 -5.69
C ARG A 193 -4.02 13.67 -5.56
N ASN A 194 -3.61 13.12 -4.43
CA ASN A 194 -2.23 12.69 -4.25
C ASN A 194 -1.93 11.46 -5.11
N THR A 195 -2.82 10.47 -5.14
CA THR A 195 -2.66 9.31 -6.04
C THR A 195 -2.61 9.75 -7.51
N ALA A 196 -3.39 10.76 -7.90
CA ALA A 196 -3.31 11.32 -9.25
C ALA A 196 -1.96 11.99 -9.57
N GLN A 197 -1.23 12.53 -8.58
CA GLN A 197 0.13 13.01 -8.80
C GLN A 197 1.06 11.85 -9.18
N THR A 198 0.99 10.75 -8.45
CA THR A 198 1.72 9.50 -8.72
C THR A 198 1.38 8.94 -10.10
N ILE A 199 0.08 8.84 -10.43
CA ILE A 199 -0.38 8.36 -11.74
C ILE A 199 0.19 9.21 -12.87
N LYS A 200 0.11 10.54 -12.75
CA LYS A 200 0.65 11.47 -13.76
C LYS A 200 2.16 11.38 -13.90
N TYR A 201 2.86 11.17 -12.79
CA TYR A 201 4.31 11.01 -12.79
C TYR A 201 4.71 9.72 -13.52
N LEU A 202 4.02 8.60 -13.30
CA LEU A 202 4.40 7.29 -13.83
C LEU A 202 3.89 7.01 -15.25
N SER A 203 2.67 7.44 -15.60
CA SER A 203 2.00 7.05 -16.83
C SER A 203 2.58 7.71 -18.08
N ARG A 204 2.72 6.94 -19.16
CA ARG A 204 2.95 7.41 -20.53
C ARG A 204 1.67 7.86 -21.24
N GLY A 205 0.51 7.47 -20.73
CA GLY A 205 -0.74 7.87 -21.32
C GLY A 205 -1.94 7.06 -20.88
N LYS A 206 -1.86 5.73 -20.72
CA LYS A 206 -3.05 4.91 -20.42
C LYS A 206 -3.25 4.75 -18.91
N ILE A 207 -4.48 4.97 -18.47
CA ILE A 207 -4.84 4.98 -17.05
C ILE A 207 -6.15 4.22 -16.86
N ILE A 208 -6.18 3.30 -15.91
CA ILE A 208 -7.40 2.75 -15.32
C ILE A 208 -7.44 3.17 -13.85
N LEU A 209 -8.59 3.68 -13.40
CA LEU A 209 -8.85 3.99 -12.00
C LEU A 209 -10.09 3.24 -11.56
N CYS A 210 -9.99 2.44 -10.51
CA CYS A 210 -11.14 1.93 -9.79
C CYS A 210 -11.28 2.72 -8.48
N THR A 211 -12.48 3.25 -8.22
CA THR A 211 -12.77 4.00 -7.00
C THR A 211 -14.29 4.14 -6.82
N GLY A 212 -14.72 4.77 -5.74
CA GLY A 212 -16.14 5.02 -5.46
C GLY A 212 -16.77 6.00 -6.47
N ALA A 213 -18.03 5.79 -6.79
CA ALA A 213 -18.80 6.59 -7.76
C ALA A 213 -18.81 8.10 -7.44
N ILE A 214 -18.74 8.44 -6.15
CA ILE A 214 -18.65 9.82 -5.65
C ILE A 214 -17.40 10.58 -6.14
N MET A 215 -16.37 9.86 -6.61
CA MET A 215 -15.13 10.45 -7.10
C MET A 215 -15.14 10.76 -8.61
N GLU A 216 -16.23 10.49 -9.33
CA GLU A 216 -16.31 10.63 -10.80
C GLU A 216 -15.91 12.03 -11.29
N ASP A 217 -16.54 13.09 -10.76
CA ASP A 217 -16.28 14.46 -11.19
C ASP A 217 -14.81 14.85 -10.96
N LEU A 218 -14.25 14.44 -9.81
CA LEU A 218 -12.87 14.71 -9.48
C LEU A 218 -11.93 13.96 -10.42
N ALA A 219 -12.14 12.66 -10.64
CA ALA A 219 -11.35 11.83 -11.55
C ALA A 219 -11.36 12.38 -12.98
N ALA A 220 -12.52 12.82 -13.47
CA ALA A 220 -12.67 13.50 -14.76
C ALA A 220 -11.87 14.81 -14.78
N GLN A 221 -11.98 15.64 -13.74
CA GLN A 221 -11.29 16.93 -13.67
C GLN A 221 -9.76 16.79 -13.64
N ILE A 222 -9.22 15.90 -12.81
CA ILE A 222 -7.77 15.87 -12.55
C ILE A 222 -7.01 14.89 -13.43
N LEU A 223 -7.65 13.84 -13.95
CA LEU A 223 -7.01 12.81 -14.79
C LEU A 223 -7.65 12.67 -16.18
N GLY A 224 -8.76 13.36 -16.46
CA GLY A 224 -9.45 13.26 -17.76
C GLY A 224 -10.10 11.90 -18.00
N LEU A 225 -10.43 11.17 -16.93
CA LEU A 225 -11.03 9.83 -17.01
C LEU A 225 -12.54 9.91 -17.27
N LYS A 226 -13.06 8.86 -17.89
CA LYS A 226 -14.49 8.67 -18.14
C LYS A 226 -14.93 7.36 -17.51
N ILE A 227 -16.17 7.33 -17.02
CA ILE A 227 -16.78 6.12 -16.50
C ILE A 227 -16.85 5.03 -17.59
N CYS A 228 -16.46 3.82 -17.22
CA CYS A 228 -16.52 2.63 -18.07
C CYS A 228 -17.83 1.88 -17.84
N LYS A 229 -18.22 1.02 -18.79
CA LYS A 229 -19.38 0.13 -18.62
C LYS A 229 -19.08 -1.01 -17.65
N PHE A 230 -17.82 -1.45 -17.61
CA PHE A 230 -17.35 -2.46 -16.67
C PHE A 230 -17.60 -2.04 -15.21
N ILE A 231 -18.27 -2.90 -14.46
CA ILE A 231 -18.61 -2.67 -13.04
C ILE A 231 -17.76 -3.62 -12.18
N PRO A 232 -16.76 -3.10 -11.43
CA PRO A 232 -15.96 -3.94 -10.57
C PRO A 232 -16.77 -4.49 -9.40
N LYS A 233 -16.52 -5.75 -9.04
CA LYS A 233 -17.14 -6.42 -7.88
C LYS A 233 -16.05 -6.80 -6.88
N HIS A 234 -16.42 -6.80 -5.60
CA HIS A 234 -15.55 -7.18 -4.50
C HIS A 234 -15.99 -8.53 -3.92
N THR A 235 -15.07 -9.22 -3.26
CA THR A 235 -15.35 -10.48 -2.57
C THR A 235 -16.34 -10.27 -1.42
N ARG A 236 -16.30 -9.09 -0.81
CA ARG A 236 -17.23 -8.64 0.23
C ARG A 236 -18.09 -7.49 -0.29
N SER A 237 -19.31 -7.37 0.22
CA SER A 237 -20.18 -6.25 -0.15
C SER A 237 -19.67 -4.95 0.46
N LEU A 238 -19.52 -3.93 -0.38
CA LEU A 238 -19.20 -2.57 0.04
C LEU A 238 -20.49 -1.76 0.17
N ALA A 239 -20.51 -0.81 1.10
CA ALA A 239 -21.62 0.14 1.23
C ALA A 239 -21.61 1.18 0.09
N ASN A 240 -20.42 1.51 -0.43
CA ASN A 240 -20.24 2.49 -1.48
C ASN A 240 -20.30 1.82 -2.85
N GLU A 241 -20.95 2.50 -3.79
CA GLU A 241 -20.93 2.09 -5.19
C GLU A 241 -19.54 2.32 -5.78
N PHE A 242 -18.95 1.28 -6.38
CA PHE A 242 -17.64 1.34 -7.03
C PHE A 242 -17.79 1.31 -8.55
N ARG A 243 -16.92 2.06 -9.23
CA ARG A 243 -16.89 2.19 -10.68
C ARG A 243 -15.47 2.10 -11.22
N CYS A 244 -15.36 1.74 -12.49
CA CYS A 244 -14.12 1.77 -13.24
C CYS A 244 -14.13 3.01 -14.14
N TYR A 245 -12.98 3.69 -14.24
CA TYR A 245 -12.78 4.87 -15.05
C TYR A 245 -11.51 4.73 -15.88
N SER A 246 -11.53 5.22 -17.11
CA SER A 246 -10.37 5.16 -18.01
C SER A 246 -10.32 6.36 -18.95
N ASN A 247 -9.13 6.68 -19.46
CA ASN A 247 -8.96 7.66 -20.55
C ASN A 247 -8.91 7.02 -21.94
N TYR A 248 -9.15 5.72 -22.04
CA TYR A 248 -9.29 4.99 -23.29
C TYR A 248 -10.48 4.02 -23.20
N GLU A 249 -10.96 3.53 -24.34
CA GLU A 249 -12.04 2.54 -24.38
C GLU A 249 -11.50 1.17 -23.99
N LEU A 250 -12.00 0.60 -22.89
CA LEU A 250 -11.63 -0.74 -22.44
C LEU A 250 -12.14 -1.79 -23.44
N THR A 251 -11.35 -2.84 -23.70
CA THR A 251 -11.84 -4.00 -24.46
C THR A 251 -12.99 -4.68 -23.72
N LEU A 252 -12.97 -4.65 -22.38
CA LEU A 252 -14.05 -5.12 -21.50
C LEU A 252 -15.42 -4.47 -21.80
N ASP A 253 -15.45 -3.21 -22.22
CA ASP A 253 -16.70 -2.47 -22.50
C ASP A 253 -17.35 -2.87 -23.84
N ARG A 254 -16.64 -3.64 -24.67
CA ARG A 254 -17.13 -4.18 -25.94
C ARG A 254 -17.75 -5.56 -25.80
N LEU A 255 -17.47 -6.24 -24.67
CA LEU A 255 -17.96 -7.59 -24.37
C LEU A 255 -19.20 -7.58 -23.45
N ALA A 256 -19.54 -6.42 -22.89
CA ALA A 256 -20.65 -6.19 -21.96
C ALA A 256 -21.93 -5.70 -22.64
#